data_AF-A0A377HFB3-F1
#
_entry.id   AF-A0A377HFB3-F1
#
_cell.length_a   1.000
_cell.length_b   1.000
_cell.length_c   1.000
_cell.angle_alpha   90.00
_cell.angle_beta   90.00
_cell.angle_gamma   90.00
#
_symmetry.space_group_name_H-M   'P 1'
#
loop_
_entity.id
_entity.type
_entity.pdbx_description
1 polymer ?
#
loop_
_entity_poly.entity_id
_entity_poly.type
_entity_poly.pdbx_seq_one_letter_code
_entity_poly.pdbx_strand_id
1 'polypeptide(L)'
;MMMLTKNTAQSLGITDRTDAEQSISGGVRYLQDMMSKVPESVPENERIWFALAAYNMGYAHMLDARALTAKTKGNPDSWADVKQRLPLLSQKPYYSKLTYGYARGHEAYAYVENIRKYQISLVGYLQEKRSRLQKRRCNWRRIIRRYRLRSWAKRNFLFSRFFPSRHQTI
;
A
#
# COMPACT_ATOMS: atom_id res chain seq x y z
N MET A 1 2.16 15.90 -6.00
CA MET A 1 1.88 14.44 -5.87
C MET A 1 1.50 14.10 -4.42
N MET A 2 1.14 12.84 -4.13
CA MET A 2 0.67 12.23 -2.84
C MET A 2 -0.48 12.91 -2.07
N MET A 3 -0.96 14.08 -2.50
CA MET A 3 -2.05 14.85 -1.85
C MET A 3 -1.82 15.07 -0.35
N LEU A 4 -0.59 15.41 0.05
CA LEU A 4 -0.29 15.86 1.41
C LEU A 4 -1.04 17.18 1.69
N THR A 5 -1.65 17.32 2.86
CA THR A 5 -2.23 18.62 3.27
C THR A 5 -1.11 19.66 3.46
N LYS A 6 -1.42 20.97 3.40
CA LYS A 6 -0.40 22.04 3.58
C LYS A 6 0.33 21.90 4.92
N ASN A 7 -0.40 21.60 5.98
CA ASN A 7 0.15 21.44 7.33
C ASN A 7 1.12 20.24 7.40
N THR A 8 0.76 19.13 6.74
CA THR A 8 1.62 17.94 6.65
C THR A 8 2.88 18.19 5.81
N ALA A 9 2.76 18.89 4.68
CA ALA A 9 3.92 19.24 3.85
C ALA A 9 4.91 20.13 4.60
N GLN A 10 4.40 21.09 5.37
CA GLN A 10 5.21 21.98 6.20
C GLN A 10 5.89 21.24 7.37
N SER A 11 5.19 20.32 8.04
CA SER A 11 5.78 19.52 9.13
C SER A 11 6.88 18.56 8.66
N LEU A 12 6.87 18.21 7.36
CA LEU A 12 7.84 17.29 6.76
C LEU A 12 9.00 18.01 6.05
N GLY A 13 9.01 19.35 6.06
CA GLY A 13 10.04 20.15 5.40
C GLY A 13 9.99 20.10 3.87
N ILE A 14 8.84 19.79 3.27
CA ILE A 14 8.68 19.70 1.82
C ILE A 14 8.53 21.11 1.25
N THR A 15 9.55 21.56 0.51
CA THR A 15 9.60 22.90 -0.09
C THR A 15 8.85 22.97 -1.42
N ASP A 16 8.80 21.85 -2.18
CA ASP A 16 8.01 21.75 -3.41
C ASP A 16 7.16 20.46 -3.45
N ARG A 17 5.84 20.62 -3.55
CA ARG A 17 4.85 19.52 -3.58
C ARG A 17 4.62 18.97 -5.00
N THR A 18 5.18 19.62 -6.01
CA THR A 18 5.13 19.20 -7.42
C THR A 18 6.33 18.35 -7.82
N ASP A 19 7.44 18.47 -7.08
CA ASP A 19 8.57 17.56 -7.21
C ASP A 19 8.17 16.12 -6.84
N ALA A 20 8.43 15.20 -7.75
CA ALA A 20 7.98 13.82 -7.64
C ALA A 20 8.69 13.08 -6.51
N GLU A 21 9.99 13.28 -6.36
CA GLU A 21 10.83 12.55 -5.42
C GLU A 21 10.58 13.01 -3.98
N GLN A 22 10.56 14.32 -3.74
CA GLN A 22 10.25 14.91 -2.44
C GLN A 22 8.82 14.57 -2.00
N SER A 23 7.86 14.61 -2.92
CA SER A 23 6.48 14.28 -2.61
C SER A 23 6.29 12.81 -2.23
N ILE A 24 7.02 11.88 -2.87
CA ILE A 24 6.97 10.46 -2.53
C ILE A 24 7.67 10.20 -1.20
N SER A 25 8.89 10.71 -1.04
CA SER A 25 9.70 10.53 0.17
C SER A 25 8.98 11.05 1.42
N GLY A 26 8.47 12.29 1.35
CA GLY A 26 7.69 12.87 2.44
C GLY A 26 6.39 12.10 2.71
N GLY A 27 5.70 11.63 1.65
CA GLY A 27 4.51 10.80 1.79
C GLY A 27 4.78 9.47 2.51
N VAL A 28 5.88 8.80 2.19
CA VAL A 28 6.29 7.55 2.85
C VAL A 28 6.61 7.80 4.32
N ARG A 29 7.39 8.84 4.62
CA ARG A 29 7.72 9.20 6.00
C ARG A 29 6.48 9.48 6.84
N TYR A 30 5.53 10.25 6.29
CA TYR A 30 4.28 10.53 6.99
C TYR A 30 3.45 9.28 7.24
N LEU A 31 3.40 8.35 6.29
CA LEU A 31 2.71 7.08 6.47
C LEU A 31 3.38 6.21 7.55
N GLN A 32 4.71 6.20 7.60
CA GLN A 32 5.46 5.52 8.67
C GLN A 32 5.15 6.15 10.05
N ASP A 33 5.09 7.48 10.14
CA ASP A 33 4.70 8.18 11.36
C ASP A 33 3.25 7.87 11.77
N MET A 34 2.33 7.67 10.81
CA MET A 34 0.96 7.23 11.12
C MET A 34 0.94 5.79 11.61
N MET A 35 1.72 4.90 10.98
CA MET A 35 1.84 3.50 11.41
C MET A 35 2.38 3.38 12.82
N SER A 36 3.40 4.16 13.19
CA SER A 36 3.98 4.12 14.54
C SER A 36 3.03 4.63 15.62
N LYS A 37 2.01 5.41 15.26
CA LYS A 37 0.98 5.90 16.17
C LYS A 37 -0.21 4.94 16.30
N VAL A 38 -0.35 3.97 15.40
CA VAL A 38 -1.45 2.99 15.49
C VAL A 38 -1.28 2.19 16.79
N PRO A 39 -2.33 2.08 17.63
CA PRO A 39 -2.22 1.39 18.91
C PRO A 39 -1.78 -0.06 18.77
N GLU A 40 -1.00 -0.53 19.75
CA GLU A 40 -0.36 -1.85 19.66
C GLU A 40 -1.34 -3.02 19.60
N SER A 41 -2.56 -2.81 20.09
CA SER A 41 -3.67 -3.78 20.03
C SER A 41 -4.09 -4.12 18.60
N VAL A 42 -3.81 -3.25 17.62
CA VAL A 42 -4.10 -3.51 16.21
C VAL A 42 -3.08 -4.52 15.65
N PRO A 43 -3.54 -5.63 15.03
CA PRO A 43 -2.67 -6.61 14.40
C PRO A 43 -1.74 -5.97 13.36
N GLU A 44 -0.46 -6.38 13.36
CA GLU A 44 0.59 -5.79 12.51
C GLU A 44 0.21 -5.80 11.02
N ASN A 45 -0.42 -6.88 10.54
CA ASN A 45 -0.88 -7.03 9.16
C ASN A 45 -2.04 -6.07 8.77
N GLU A 46 -2.71 -5.46 9.75
CA GLU A 46 -3.81 -4.53 9.54
C GLU A 46 -3.45 -3.07 9.81
N ARG A 47 -2.34 -2.80 10.53
CA ARG A 47 -1.91 -1.44 10.90
C ARG A 47 -1.82 -0.49 9.72
N ILE A 48 -1.39 -0.99 8.55
CA ILE A 48 -1.31 -0.21 7.32
C ILE A 48 -2.66 0.43 6.94
N TRP A 49 -3.78 -0.26 7.17
CA TRP A 49 -5.11 0.26 6.80
C TRP A 49 -5.57 1.36 7.74
N PHE A 50 -5.32 1.21 9.04
CA PHE A 50 -5.54 2.26 10.03
C PHE A 50 -4.67 3.48 9.77
N ALA A 51 -3.40 3.26 9.43
CA ALA A 51 -2.47 4.32 9.09
C ALA A 51 -2.90 5.08 7.82
N LEU A 52 -3.37 4.39 6.78
CA LEU A 52 -3.90 5.03 5.56
C LEU A 52 -5.18 5.82 5.84
N ALA A 53 -6.05 5.34 6.73
CA ALA A 53 -7.22 6.12 7.16
C ALA A 53 -6.79 7.37 7.93
N ALA A 54 -5.86 7.24 8.88
CA ALA A 54 -5.29 8.35 9.64
C ALA A 54 -4.51 9.35 8.75
N TYR A 55 -3.86 8.88 7.69
CA TYR A 55 -3.20 9.72 6.69
C TYR A 55 -4.22 10.63 5.99
N ASN A 56 -5.40 10.11 5.68
CA ASN A 56 -6.43 10.83 4.93
C ASN A 56 -7.27 11.77 5.81
N MET A 57 -7.85 11.27 6.91
CA MET A 57 -8.76 12.04 7.76
C MET A 57 -8.14 12.51 9.09
N GLY A 58 -6.89 12.17 9.36
CA GLY A 58 -6.20 12.50 10.61
C GLY A 58 -6.28 11.39 11.66
N TYR A 59 -5.23 11.28 12.47
CA TYR A 59 -5.12 10.27 13.53
C TYR A 59 -6.23 10.37 14.59
N ALA A 60 -6.59 11.60 14.99
CA ALA A 60 -7.63 11.84 15.99
C ALA A 60 -8.99 11.24 15.56
N HIS A 61 -9.40 11.45 14.30
CA HIS A 61 -10.64 10.88 13.78
C HIS A 61 -10.54 9.37 13.54
N MET A 62 -9.34 8.82 13.31
CA MET A 62 -9.13 7.37 13.30
C MET A 62 -9.42 6.77 14.68
N LEU A 63 -9.00 7.43 15.76
CA LEU A 63 -9.36 7.01 17.12
C LEU A 63 -10.85 7.12 17.38
N ASP A 64 -11.52 8.16 16.88
CA ASP A 64 -12.98 8.28 16.96
C ASP A 64 -13.68 7.12 16.23
N ALA A 65 -13.18 6.69 15.06
CA ALA A 65 -13.71 5.54 14.34
C ALA A 65 -13.56 4.23 15.14
N ARG A 66 -12.42 4.04 15.82
CA ARG A 66 -12.20 2.91 16.73
C ARG A 66 -13.16 2.97 17.93
N ALA A 67 -13.29 4.13 18.57
CA ALA A 67 -14.20 4.33 19.69
C ALA A 67 -15.66 4.07 19.28
N LEU A 68 -16.08 4.54 18.11
CA LEU A 68 -17.41 4.29 17.57
C LEU A 68 -17.64 2.80 17.30
N THR A 69 -16.64 2.10 16.77
CA THR A 69 -16.69 0.66 16.52
C THR A 69 -16.92 -0.11 17.82
N ALA A 70 -16.15 0.20 18.87
CA ALA A 70 -16.35 -0.40 20.19
C ALA A 70 -17.74 -0.10 20.77
N LYS A 71 -18.19 1.17 20.71
CA LYS A 71 -19.54 1.59 21.16
C LYS A 71 -20.67 0.86 20.42
N THR A 72 -20.44 0.48 19.17
CA THR A 72 -21.40 -0.23 18.32
C THR A 72 -21.15 -1.74 18.27
N LYS A 73 -20.47 -2.30 19.28
CA LYS A 73 -20.22 -3.73 19.48
C LYS A 73 -19.42 -4.42 18.35
N GLY A 74 -18.59 -3.68 17.62
CA GLY A 74 -17.60 -4.24 16.70
C GLY A 74 -16.21 -4.31 17.33
N ASN A 75 -15.27 -4.98 16.67
CA ASN A 75 -13.87 -5.05 17.08
C ASN A 75 -13.11 -3.77 16.66
N PRO A 76 -12.65 -2.91 17.59
CA PRO A 76 -11.91 -1.68 17.25
C PRO A 76 -10.50 -1.92 16.71
N ASP A 77 -10.00 -3.16 16.78
CA ASP A 77 -8.70 -3.57 16.27
C ASP A 77 -8.80 -4.29 14.92
N SER A 78 -10.01 -4.62 14.46
CA SER A 78 -10.24 -5.16 13.12
C SER A 78 -10.58 -4.04 12.14
N TRP A 79 -9.76 -3.90 11.11
CA TRP A 79 -10.03 -2.99 9.99
C TRP A 79 -11.36 -3.31 9.31
N ALA A 80 -11.73 -4.59 9.21
CA ALA A 80 -12.97 -5.01 8.57
C ALA A 80 -14.22 -4.44 9.28
N ASP A 81 -14.16 -4.29 10.61
CA ASP A 81 -15.22 -3.71 11.41
C ASP A 81 -15.15 -2.18 11.42
N VAL A 82 -13.95 -1.63 11.63
CA VAL A 82 -13.71 -0.18 11.72
C VAL A 82 -14.07 0.53 10.41
N LYS A 83 -13.71 -0.04 9.26
CA LYS A 83 -14.00 0.57 7.95
C LYS A 83 -15.51 0.82 7.74
N GLN A 84 -16.37 -0.04 8.29
CA GLN A 84 -17.82 0.09 8.16
C GLN A 84 -18.37 1.29 8.93
N ARG A 85 -17.65 1.76 9.96
CA ARG A 85 -18.06 2.90 10.80
C ARG A 85 -17.56 4.23 10.26
N LEU A 86 -16.58 4.23 9.35
CA LEU A 86 -16.02 5.47 8.79
C LEU A 86 -17.08 6.43 8.22
N PRO A 87 -18.05 6.00 7.39
CA PRO A 87 -19.06 6.93 6.86
C PRO A 87 -19.97 7.55 7.95
N LEU A 88 -20.07 6.91 9.11
CA LEU A 88 -20.90 7.40 10.23
C LEU A 88 -20.28 8.64 10.89
N LEU A 89 -18.97 8.87 10.75
CA LEU A 89 -18.29 10.04 11.33
C LEU A 89 -18.75 11.38 10.71
N SER A 90 -19.44 11.34 9.57
CA SER A 90 -20.07 12.53 8.97
C SER A 90 -21.54 12.72 9.38
N GLN A 91 -22.13 11.77 10.11
CA GLN A 91 -23.54 11.80 10.49
C GLN A 91 -23.72 12.36 11.90
N LYS A 92 -24.54 13.42 12.04
CA LYS A 92 -24.77 14.14 13.30
C LYS A 92 -25.16 13.26 14.49
N PRO A 93 -26.00 12.22 14.36
CA PRO A 93 -26.33 11.33 15.48
C PRO A 93 -25.13 10.60 16.09
N TYR A 94 -24.04 10.47 15.33
CA TYR A 94 -22.82 9.79 15.74
C TYR A 94 -21.73 10.79 16.11
N TYR A 95 -21.36 11.70 15.21
CA TYR A 95 -20.19 12.56 15.42
C TYR A 95 -20.33 13.51 16.62
N SER A 96 -21.57 13.89 16.97
CA SER A 96 -21.82 14.76 18.13
C SER A 96 -21.45 14.10 19.47
N LYS A 97 -21.22 12.77 19.48
CA LYS A 97 -20.86 11.96 20.66
C LYS A 97 -19.41 11.47 20.60
N LEU A 98 -18.64 11.92 19.61
CA LEU A 98 -17.23 11.57 19.40
C LEU A 98 -16.35 12.68 19.96
N THR A 99 -15.09 12.36 20.28
CA THR A 99 -14.19 13.29 20.98
C THR A 99 -13.76 14.43 20.07
N TYR A 100 -13.49 14.14 18.79
CA TYR A 100 -13.02 15.13 17.83
C TYR A 100 -14.10 15.59 16.86
N GLY A 101 -15.30 15.01 16.94
CA GLY A 101 -16.47 15.50 16.23
C GLY A 101 -16.54 15.05 14.77
N TYR A 102 -17.03 15.95 13.91
CA TYR A 102 -17.30 15.65 12.50
C TYR A 102 -16.02 15.30 11.75
N ALA A 103 -16.07 14.22 10.96
CA ALA A 103 -15.03 13.89 9.99
C ALA A 103 -15.64 13.39 8.68
N ARG A 104 -14.92 13.61 7.58
CA ARG A 104 -15.29 13.10 6.25
C ARG A 104 -14.88 11.64 6.08
N GLY A 105 -15.36 10.76 6.94
CA GLY A 105 -14.91 9.36 6.94
C GLY A 105 -15.26 8.57 5.67
N HIS A 106 -16.24 9.01 4.87
CA HIS A 106 -16.49 8.44 3.55
C HIS A 106 -15.33 8.68 2.56
N GLU A 107 -14.64 9.83 2.64
CA GLU A 107 -13.44 10.11 1.84
C GLU A 107 -12.30 9.16 2.25
N ALA A 108 -12.11 8.95 3.56
CA ALA A 108 -11.11 8.01 4.07
C ALA A 108 -11.39 6.56 3.67
N TYR A 109 -12.66 6.14 3.75
CA TYR A 109 -13.08 4.83 3.26
C TYR A 109 -12.74 4.64 1.78
N ALA A 110 -13.15 5.59 0.93
CA ALA A 110 -12.89 5.54 -0.50
C ALA A 110 -11.39 5.55 -0.82
N TYR A 111 -10.62 6.36 -0.09
CA TYR A 111 -9.16 6.44 -0.22
C TYR A 111 -8.49 5.09 0.02
N VAL A 112 -8.79 4.43 1.15
CA VAL A 112 -8.19 3.13 1.50
C VAL A 112 -8.58 2.05 0.50
N GLU A 113 -9.86 1.98 0.12
CA GLU A 113 -10.33 0.97 -0.83
C GLU A 113 -9.73 1.17 -2.24
N ASN A 114 -9.52 2.41 -2.67
CA ASN A 114 -8.84 2.69 -3.93
C ASN A 114 -7.38 2.23 -3.90
N ILE A 115 -6.63 2.52 -2.84
CA ILE A 115 -5.25 2.03 -2.67
C ILE A 115 -5.20 0.51 -2.72
N ARG A 116 -6.12 -0.16 -2.02
CA ARG A 116 -6.20 -1.63 -2.02
C ARG A 116 -6.45 -2.19 -3.41
N LYS A 117 -7.35 -1.58 -4.19
CA LYS A 117 -7.61 -1.97 -5.59
C LYS A 117 -6.36 -1.81 -6.46
N TYR A 118 -5.64 -0.68 -6.35
CA TYR A 118 -4.39 -0.48 -7.08
C TYR A 118 -3.33 -1.49 -6.70
N GLN A 119 -3.17 -1.80 -5.41
CA GLN A 119 -2.23 -2.80 -4.92
C GLN A 119 -2.52 -4.18 -5.53
N ILE A 120 -3.78 -4.63 -5.48
CA ILE A 120 -4.19 -5.93 -6.04
C ILE A 120 -3.93 -5.98 -7.54
N SER A 121 -4.32 -4.93 -8.28
CA SER A 121 -4.11 -4.84 -9.72
C SER A 121 -2.62 -4.89 -10.08
N LEU A 122 -1.78 -4.13 -9.37
CA LEU A 122 -0.34 -4.09 -9.60
C LEU A 122 0.33 -5.43 -9.31
N VAL A 123 0.00 -6.07 -8.19
CA VAL A 123 0.53 -7.40 -7.83
C VAL A 123 0.14 -8.43 -8.88
N GLY A 124 -1.12 -8.44 -9.31
CA GLY A 124 -1.60 -9.31 -10.39
C GLY A 124 -0.85 -9.11 -11.70
N TYR A 125 -0.67 -7.85 -12.13
CA TYR A 125 0.10 -7.52 -13.32
C TYR A 125 1.56 -8.01 -13.24
N LEU A 126 2.23 -7.80 -12.11
CA LEU A 126 3.61 -8.22 -11.90
C LEU A 126 3.75 -9.75 -11.91
N GLN A 127 2.79 -10.46 -11.33
CA GLN A 127 2.75 -11.93 -11.34
C GLN A 127 2.56 -12.49 -12.75
N GLU A 128 1.65 -11.91 -13.53
CA GLU A 128 1.42 -12.25 -14.94
C GLU A 128 2.70 -12.04 -15.77
N LYS A 129 3.36 -10.88 -15.61
CA LYS A 129 4.62 -10.55 -16.30
C LYS A 129 5.73 -11.55 -15.96
N ARG A 130 5.89 -11.91 -14.68
CA ARG A 130 6.85 -12.93 -14.23
C ARG A 130 6.54 -14.30 -14.84
N SER A 131 5.27 -14.69 -14.87
CA SER A 131 4.82 -15.97 -15.43
C SER A 131 5.09 -16.07 -16.93
N ARG A 132 4.85 -14.99 -17.69
CA ARG A 132 5.19 -14.91 -19.13
C ARG A 132 6.69 -15.02 -19.37
N LEU A 133 7.51 -14.32 -18.58
CA LEU A 133 8.97 -14.41 -18.67
C LEU A 133 9.46 -15.84 -18.37
N GLN A 134 8.89 -16.50 -17.37
CA GLN A 134 9.22 -17.88 -17.03
C GLN A 134 8.83 -18.87 -18.15
N LYS A 135 7.63 -18.75 -18.71
CA LYS A 135 7.19 -19.55 -19.87
C LYS A 135 8.13 -19.39 -21.06
N ARG A 136 8.50 -18.14 -21.40
CA ARG A 136 9.48 -17.86 -22.47
C ARG A 136 10.83 -18.53 -22.19
N ARG A 137 11.37 -18.40 -20.97
CA ARG A 137 12.64 -19.06 -20.58
C ARG A 137 12.57 -20.58 -20.67
N CYS A 138 11.48 -21.19 -20.21
CA CYS A 138 11.27 -22.64 -20.30
C CYS A 138 11.18 -23.13 -21.75
N ASN A 139 10.46 -22.39 -22.61
CA ASN A 139 10.36 -22.72 -24.03
C ASN A 139 11.74 -22.66 -24.72
N TRP A 140 12.50 -21.60 -24.48
CA TRP A 140 13.86 -21.46 -25.00
C TRP A 140 14.80 -22.59 -24.55
N ARG A 141 14.74 -22.98 -23.27
CA ARG A 141 15.49 -24.15 -22.76
C ARG A 141 15.11 -25.44 -23.48
N ARG A 142 13.81 -25.61 -23.78
CA ARG A 142 13.31 -26.78 -24.53
C ARG A 142 13.86 -26.81 -25.96
N ILE A 143 13.87 -25.68 -26.66
CA ILE A 143 14.42 -25.54 -28.01
C ILE A 143 15.93 -25.86 -28.03
N ILE A 144 16.71 -25.26 -27.14
CA ILE A 144 18.16 -25.50 -27.06
C ILE A 144 18.47 -26.98 -26.80
N ARG A 145 17.67 -27.65 -25.93
CA ARG A 145 17.83 -29.08 -25.66
C ARG A 145 17.47 -29.93 -26.89
N ARG A 146 16.40 -29.58 -27.62
CA ARG A 146 15.92 -30.30 -28.81
C ARG A 146 16.95 -30.28 -29.95
N TYR A 147 17.57 -29.14 -30.22
CA TYR A 147 18.48 -28.97 -31.36
C TYR A 147 19.97 -29.11 -31.00
N ARG A 148 20.32 -29.57 -29.79
CA ARG A 148 21.71 -29.68 -29.31
C ARG A 148 22.55 -28.39 -29.47
N LEU A 149 21.92 -27.21 -29.51
CA LEU A 149 22.56 -25.91 -29.74
C LEU A 149 23.34 -25.35 -28.53
N ARG A 150 23.76 -26.21 -27.59
CA ARG A 150 24.41 -25.78 -26.34
C ARG A 150 25.78 -25.12 -26.58
N SER A 151 26.55 -25.61 -27.54
CA SER A 151 27.88 -25.06 -27.90
C SER A 151 27.76 -23.69 -28.58
N TRP A 152 26.82 -23.55 -29.52
CA TRP A 152 26.53 -22.31 -30.25
C TRP A 152 25.96 -21.21 -29.33
N ALA A 153 25.03 -21.56 -28.44
CA ALA A 153 24.43 -20.61 -27.49
C ALA A 153 25.42 -20.06 -26.44
N LYS A 154 26.49 -20.80 -26.12
CA LYS A 154 27.56 -20.33 -25.21
C LYS A 154 28.53 -19.34 -25.87
N ARG A 155 28.72 -19.41 -27.20
CA ARG A 155 29.66 -18.53 -27.94
C ARG A 155 29.04 -17.18 -28.32
N ASN A 156 27.72 -17.10 -28.47
CA ASN A 156 27.04 -15.84 -28.79
C ASN A 156 26.67 -15.05 -27.52
N PHE A 157 27.46 -14.01 -27.23
CA PHE A 157 27.39 -13.18 -26.02
C PHE A 157 26.00 -12.53 -25.80
N LEU A 158 25.26 -12.21 -26.87
CA LEU A 158 23.89 -11.69 -26.79
C LEU A 158 22.87 -12.66 -26.14
N PHE A 159 23.15 -13.97 -26.13
CA PHE A 159 22.28 -14.99 -25.52
C PHE A 159 22.46 -15.14 -24.00
N SER A 160 23.58 -14.67 -23.45
CA SER A 160 23.90 -14.74 -22.01
C SER A 160 22.90 -13.96 -21.15
N ARG A 161 22.31 -12.87 -21.67
CA ARG A 161 21.25 -12.09 -21.00
C ARG A 161 19.95 -12.88 -20.73
N PHE A 162 19.70 -13.99 -21.44
CA PHE A 162 18.53 -14.86 -21.22
C PHE A 162 18.80 -16.02 -20.24
N PHE A 163 20.07 -16.21 -19.85
CA PHE A 163 20.52 -17.19 -18.87
C PHE A 163 21.34 -16.48 -17.78
N PRO A 164 20.71 -15.93 -16.73
CA PRO A 164 21.45 -15.58 -15.53
C PRO A 164 22.07 -16.88 -14.98
N SER A 165 23.39 -16.88 -14.81
CA SER A 165 24.12 -17.93 -14.11
C SER A 165 23.54 -18.11 -12.71
N ARG A 166 23.42 -19.36 -12.25
CA ARG A 166 23.12 -19.70 -10.86
C ARG A 166 24.35 -19.40 -9.98
N HIS A 167 24.74 -18.14 -9.85
CA HIS A 167 25.73 -17.72 -8.86
C HIS A 167 25.47 -16.25 -8.54
N GLN A 168 24.66 -16.02 -7.51
CA GLN A 168 24.72 -14.89 -6.57
C GLN A 168 23.59 -15.08 -5.56
N THR A 169 23.84 -16.00 -4.63
CA THR A 169 23.36 -15.93 -3.26
C THR A 169 24.61 -15.68 -2.42
N ILE A 170 24.74 -14.45 -1.94
CA ILE A 170 25.38 -14.11 -0.66
C ILE A 170 24.41 -13.14 -0.01
#